data_AF-B7RNL8-F1
#
_entry.id   AF-B7RNL8-F1
#
_cell.length_a   1.000
_cell.length_b   1.000
_cell.length_c   1.000
_cell.angle_alpha   90.00
_cell.angle_beta   90.00
_cell.angle_gamma   90.00
#
_symmetry.space_group_name_H-M   'P 1'
#
loop_
_entity.id
_entity.type
_entity.pdbx_description
1 polymer ?
#
loop_
_entity_poly.entity_id
_entity_poly.type
_entity_poly.pdbx_seq_one_letter_code
_entity_poly.pdbx_strand_id
1 'polypeptide(L)'
;MTNQAETGPWSYRGAADGMMKLRRQIGAEAYDIHSLRYTATAELARVGLDDDLIMAITGHKTHRMVQLYAGAERQKLRARAANNARASKL
;
A
#
# COMPACT_ATOMS: atom_id res chain seq x y z
N MET A 1 22.44 1.05 15.91
CA MET A 1 21.93 2.20 16.70
C MET A 1 20.47 2.41 16.35
N THR A 2 19.56 1.81 17.11
CA THR A 2 18.13 2.17 17.06
C THR A 2 17.92 3.31 18.05
N ASN A 3 17.06 4.29 17.74
CA ASN A 3 16.74 5.33 18.72
C ASN A 3 15.85 4.74 19.81
N GLN A 4 16.43 3.97 20.72
CA GLN A 4 15.70 3.26 21.78
C GLN A 4 15.06 4.19 22.80
N ALA A 5 15.54 5.43 22.89
CA ALA A 5 14.96 6.44 23.77
C ALA A 5 13.80 7.21 23.11
N GLU A 6 13.55 7.01 21.81
CA GLU A 6 12.51 7.68 21.01
C GLU A 6 12.51 9.22 21.04
N THR A 7 13.57 9.84 21.58
CA THR A 7 13.64 11.30 21.79
C THR A 7 13.98 12.11 20.53
N GLY A 8 13.96 11.49 19.34
CA GLY A 8 14.39 12.12 18.09
C GLY A 8 14.19 11.26 16.84
N PRO A 9 14.47 11.80 15.64
CA PRO A 9 14.36 11.05 14.40
C PRO A 9 15.31 9.85 14.38
N TRP A 10 14.82 8.71 13.87
CA TRP A 10 15.67 7.55 13.68
C TRP A 10 16.65 7.78 12.54
N SER A 11 17.90 7.33 12.70
CA SER A 11 18.79 7.19 11.55
C SER A 11 18.21 6.15 10.56
N TYR A 12 18.52 6.29 9.28
CA TYR A 12 18.06 5.34 8.25
C TYR A 12 18.43 3.89 8.60
N ARG A 13 19.68 3.65 9.00
CA ARG A 13 20.15 2.31 9.43
C ARG A 13 19.39 1.80 10.64
N GLY A 14 19.18 2.66 11.65
CA GLY A 14 18.39 2.30 12.83
C GLY A 14 16.97 1.88 12.45
N ALA A 15 16.32 2.61 11.55
CA ALA A 15 14.95 2.29 11.12
C ALA A 15 14.90 0.97 10.34
N ALA A 16 15.88 0.75 9.46
CA ALA A 16 16.02 -0.52 8.73
C ALA A 16 16.23 -1.71 9.68
N ASP A 17 17.10 -1.58 10.68
CA ASP A 17 17.38 -2.62 11.68
C ASP A 17 16.12 -2.94 12.52
N GLY A 18 15.42 -1.90 12.99
CA GLY A 18 14.17 -2.04 13.74
C GLY A 18 13.10 -2.76 12.92
N MET A 19 12.94 -2.38 11.65
CA MET A 19 12.01 -3.05 10.74
C MET A 19 12.41 -4.50 10.48
N MET A 20 13.69 -4.80 10.28
CA MET A 20 14.15 -6.18 10.09
C MET A 20 13.90 -7.04 11.33
N LYS A 21 14.09 -6.48 12.54
CA LYS A 21 13.76 -7.17 13.79
C LYS A 21 12.27 -7.54 13.84
N LEU A 22 11.38 -6.61 13.50
CA LEU A 22 9.94 -6.89 13.43
C LEU A 22 9.62 -7.95 12.36
N ARG A 23 10.19 -7.83 11.16
CA ARG A 23 9.99 -8.78 10.07
C ARG A 23 10.39 -10.20 10.45
N ARG A 24 11.50 -10.37 11.18
CA ARG A 24 11.90 -11.66 11.76
C ARG A 24 10.87 -12.23 12.72
N GLN A 25 10.34 -11.39 13.62
CA GLN A 25 9.35 -11.81 14.62
C GLN A 25 8.05 -12.33 13.99
N ILE A 26 7.66 -11.79 12.82
CA ILE A 26 6.42 -12.17 12.14
C ILE A 26 6.64 -13.08 10.92
N GLY A 27 7.87 -13.51 10.65
CA GLY A 27 8.20 -14.35 9.48
C GLY A 27 8.08 -13.64 8.13
N ALA A 28 8.25 -12.31 8.08
CA ALA A 28 8.11 -11.48 6.87
C ALA A 28 9.46 -11.08 6.22
N GLU A 29 10.50 -11.89 6.39
CA GLU A 29 11.85 -11.61 5.85
C GLU A 29 11.91 -11.63 4.32
N ALA A 30 10.91 -12.20 3.65
CA ALA A 30 10.79 -12.16 2.20
C ALA A 30 10.22 -10.83 1.65
N TYR A 31 9.57 -10.01 2.50
CA TYR A 31 8.82 -8.82 2.04
C TYR A 31 9.49 -7.52 2.44
N ASP A 32 9.68 -6.58 1.51
CA ASP A 32 10.30 -5.30 1.83
C ASP A 32 9.30 -4.27 2.40
N ILE A 33 9.81 -3.26 3.12
CA ILE A 33 8.98 -2.20 3.72
C ILE A 33 8.39 -1.25 2.66
N HIS A 34 9.05 -1.09 1.52
CA HIS A 34 8.58 -0.23 0.44
C HIS A 34 7.29 -0.77 -0.18
N SER A 35 7.14 -2.10 -0.21
CA SER A 35 5.94 -2.80 -0.63
C SER A 35 4.71 -2.43 0.22
N LEU A 36 4.85 -2.01 1.47
CA LEU A 36 3.72 -1.53 2.27
C LEU A 36 3.05 -0.30 1.65
N ARG A 37 3.83 0.60 1.03
CA ARG A 37 3.30 1.77 0.32
C ARG A 37 2.50 1.35 -0.91
N TYR A 38 2.94 0.30 -1.60
CA TYR A 38 2.23 -0.25 -2.76
C TYR A 38 0.95 -0.97 -2.34
N THR A 39 1.00 -1.76 -1.25
CA THR A 39 -0.17 -2.38 -0.65
C THR A 39 -1.20 -1.33 -0.23
N ALA A 40 -0.78 -0.22 0.40
CA ALA A 40 -1.69 0.87 0.73
C ALA A 40 -2.39 1.44 -0.50
N THR A 41 -1.65 1.69 -1.60
CA THR A 41 -2.25 2.11 -2.88
C THR A 41 -3.31 1.11 -3.39
N ALA A 42 -2.97 -0.18 -3.39
CA ALA A 42 -3.86 -1.23 -3.88
C ALA A 42 -5.13 -1.35 -3.02
N GLU A 43 -4.99 -1.33 -1.69
CA GLU A 43 -6.10 -1.44 -0.75
C GLU A 43 -7.05 -0.23 -0.81
N LEU A 44 -6.52 0.99 -0.93
CA LEU A 44 -7.34 2.19 -1.11
C LEU A 44 -8.08 2.16 -2.46
N ALA A 45 -7.42 1.68 -3.53
CA ALA A 45 -8.07 1.50 -4.81
C ALA A 45 -9.17 0.42 -4.77
N ARG A 46 -8.96 -0.66 -4.00
CA ARG A 46 -9.92 -1.76 -3.82
C ARG A 46 -11.24 -1.30 -3.18
N VAL A 47 -11.17 -0.32 -2.28
CA VAL A 47 -12.37 0.29 -1.66
C VAL A 47 -12.97 1.43 -2.48
N GLY A 48 -12.39 1.74 -3.65
CA GLY A 48 -12.94 2.68 -4.61
C GLY A 48 -12.49 4.14 -4.46
N LEU A 49 -11.43 4.42 -3.71
CA LEU A 49 -10.88 5.78 -3.65
C LEU A 49 -10.31 6.21 -5.01
N ASP A 50 -10.42 7.51 -5.30
CA ASP A 50 -9.85 8.14 -6.48
C ASP A 50 -8.32 8.26 -6.41
N ASP A 51 -7.69 8.51 -7.56
CA ASP A 51 -6.23 8.61 -7.64
C ASP A 51 -5.66 9.78 -6.85
N ASP A 52 -6.36 10.92 -6.76
CA ASP A 52 -5.85 12.13 -6.11
C ASP A 52 -5.79 11.95 -4.59
N LEU A 53 -6.83 11.36 -3.99
CA LEU A 53 -6.85 11.00 -2.58
C LEU A 53 -5.78 9.95 -2.27
N ILE A 54 -5.64 8.93 -3.13
CA ILE A 54 -4.60 7.94 -2.96
C ILE A 54 -3.21 8.59 -3.05
N MET A 55 -2.98 9.49 -4.00
CA MET A 55 -1.72 10.24 -4.14
C MET A 55 -1.43 11.09 -2.92
N ALA A 56 -2.43 11.79 -2.37
CA ALA A 56 -2.28 12.63 -1.19
C ALA A 56 -1.81 11.83 0.03
N ILE A 57 -2.36 10.63 0.24
CA ILE A 57 -2.01 9.74 1.36
C ILE A 57 -0.65 9.06 1.13
N THR A 58 -0.43 8.56 -0.08
CA THR A 58 0.74 7.72 -0.39
C THR A 58 1.95 8.54 -0.85
N GLY A 59 1.80 9.85 -1.08
CA GLY A 59 2.87 10.74 -1.53
C GLY A 59 3.39 10.46 -2.95
N HIS A 60 2.63 9.76 -3.80
CA HIS A 60 3.02 9.55 -5.19
C HIS A 60 2.97 10.86 -5.96
N LYS A 61 3.99 11.12 -6.78
CA LYS A 61 4.11 12.38 -7.53
C LYS A 61 3.36 12.37 -8.86
N THR A 62 3.01 11.20 -9.37
CA THR A 62 2.36 11.05 -10.67
C THR A 62 1.25 10.00 -10.60
N HIS A 63 0.18 10.21 -11.37
CA HIS A 63 -0.90 9.23 -11.52
C HIS A 63 -0.40 7.89 -12.07
N ARG A 64 0.62 7.91 -12.92
CA ARG A 64 1.23 6.69 -13.47
C ARG A 64 1.69 5.73 -12.37
N MET A 65 2.27 6.25 -11.28
CA MET A 65 2.70 5.42 -10.16
C MET A 65 1.51 4.82 -9.42
N VAL A 66 0.42 5.56 -9.24
CA VAL A 66 -0.78 5.02 -8.61
C VAL A 66 -1.42 3.95 -9.49
N GLN A 67 -1.55 4.20 -10.79
CA GLN A 67 -2.11 3.24 -11.75
C GLN A 67 -1.36 1.90 -11.76
N LEU A 68 -0.03 1.93 -11.60
CA LEU A 68 0.80 0.72 -11.54
C LEU A 68 0.37 -0.23 -10.41
N TYR A 69 0.06 0.32 -9.23
CA TYR A 69 -0.30 -0.49 -8.04
C TYR A 69 -1.82 -0.62 -7.82
N ALA A 70 -2.62 0.33 -8.34
CA ALA A 70 -4.07 0.34 -8.22
C ALA A 70 -4.80 -0.43 -9.33
N GLY A 71 -4.15 -0.62 -10.49
CA GLY A 71 -4.80 -1.10 -11.71
C GLY A 71 -5.50 -2.46 -11.55
N ALA A 72 -4.81 -3.43 -10.94
CA ALA A 72 -5.34 -4.78 -10.74
C ALA A 72 -6.58 -4.78 -9.83
N GLU A 73 -6.56 -4.05 -8.72
CA GLU A 73 -7.70 -3.98 -7.79
C GLU A 73 -8.89 -3.25 -8.43
N ARG A 74 -8.64 -2.21 -9.23
CA ARG A 74 -9.71 -1.55 -10.00
C ARG A 74 -10.33 -2.45 -11.04
N GLN A 75 -9.53 -3.28 -11.70
CA GLN A 75 -10.05 -4.25 -12.66
C GLN A 75 -10.99 -5.25 -11.96
N LYS A 76 -10.58 -5.77 -10.79
CA LYS A 76 -11.43 -6.65 -9.96
C LYS A 76 -12.71 -5.96 -9.52
N LEU A 77 -12.62 -4.71 -9.04
CA LEU A 77 -13.78 -3.93 -8.59
C LEU A 77 -14.79 -3.70 -9.73
N ARG A 78 -14.30 -3.27 -10.90
CA ARG A 78 -15.12 -3.06 -12.09
C ARG A 78 -15.76 -4.35 -12.60
N ALA A 79 -15.03 -5.47 -12.57
CA ALA A 79 -15.58 -6.77 -12.94
C ALA A 79 -16.74 -7.19 -12.02
N ARG A 80 -16.61 -6.99 -10.71
CA ARG A 80 -17.70 -7.24 -9.75
C ARG A 80 -18.91 -6.35 -10.02
N ALA A 81 -18.70 -5.05 -10.25
CA ALA A 81 -19.78 -4.12 -10.58
C ALA A 81 -20.53 -4.52 -11.87
N ALA A 82 -19.79 -4.91 -12.91
CA ALA A 82 -20.38 -5.37 -14.17
C ALA A 82 -21.21 -6.67 -14.00
N ASN A 83 -20.69 -7.63 -13.23
CA ASN A 83 -21.41 -8.86 -12.94
C ASN A 83 -22.71 -8.62 -12.15
N ASN A 84 -22.67 -7.72 -11.16
CA ASN A 84 -23.85 -7.35 -10.38
C ASN A 84 -24.90 -6.67 -11.27
N ALA A 85 -24.48 -5.74 -12.12
CA ALA A 85 -25.38 -5.06 -13.05
C ALA A 85 -26.01 -6.00 -14.09
N ARG A 86 -25.28 -7.06 -14.50
CA ARG A 86 -25.83 -8.13 -15.35
C ARG A 86 -26.87 -8.95 -14.60
N ALA A 87 -26.59 -9.33 -13.35
CA ALA A 87 -27.50 -10.11 -12.53
C ALA A 87 -28.79 -9.35 -12.19
N SER A 88 -28.73 -8.04 -11.95
CA SER A 88 -29.90 -7.23 -11.61
C SER A 88 -30.84 -6.90 -12.78
N LYS A 89 -30.43 -7.22 -14.02
CA LYS A 89 -31.24 -7.05 -15.23
C LYS A 89 -31.97 -8.33 -15.65
N LEU A 90 -31.71 -9.44 -14.96
CA LEU A 90 -32.44 -10.71 -15.05
C LEU A 90 -33.49 -10.77 -13.95
#